data_AF-A0A2V5V382-F1
#
_entry.id   AF-A0A2V5V382-F1
#
_cell.length_a   1.000
_cell.length_b   1.000
_cell.length_c   1.000
_cell.angle_alpha   90.00
_cell.angle_beta   90.00
_cell.angle_gamma   90.00
#
_symmetry.space_group_name_H-M   'P 1'
#
loop_
_entity.id
_entity.type
_entity.pdbx_description
1 polymer ?
#
loop_
_entity_poly.entity_id
_entity_poly.type
_entity_poly.pdbx_seq_one_letter_code
_entity_poly.pdbx_strand_id
1 'polypeptide(L)' 'MTQTTIHQAKTHLSKLIGKALDGEEVIIANRAKPLVRL' A
#
# COMPACT_ATOMS: atom_id res chain seq x y z
N MET A 1 -0.64 -8.05 6.32
CA MET A 1 0.29 -6.92 6.16
C MET A 1 0.86 -6.98 4.75
N THR A 2 0.43 -6.08 3.87
CA THR A 2 0.93 -5.97 2.49
C THR A 2 1.84 -4.75 2.42
N GLN A 3 3.10 -4.92 1.97
CA GLN A 3 3.97 -3.79 1.63
C GLN A 3 4.19 -3.71 0.12
N THR A 4 4.05 -2.52 -0.44
CA THR A 4 4.25 -2.30 -1.88
C THR A 4 5.01 -1.01 -2.14
N THR A 5 5.61 -0.88 -3.32
CA THR A 5 6.30 0.34 -3.71
C THR A 5 5.30 1.37 -4.25
N ILE A 6 5.64 2.65 -4.17
CA ILE A 6 4.81 3.74 -4.73
C ILE A 6 4.55 3.57 -6.24
N HIS A 7 5.47 2.94 -6.97
CA HIS A 7 5.33 2.68 -8.40
C HIS A 7 4.25 1.64 -8.70
N GLN A 8 4.12 0.63 -7.84
CA GLN A 8 3.06 -0.38 -7.93
C GLN A 8 1.75 0.14 -7.34
N ALA A 9 1.84 0.91 -6.25
CA ALA A 9 0.68 1.46 -5.57
C ALA A 9 -0.13 2.40 -6.45
N LYS A 10 0.52 3.28 -7.24
CA LYS A 10 -0.21 4.19 -8.13
C LYS A 10 -1.05 3.48 -9.18
N THR A 11 -0.63 2.28 -9.62
CA THR A 11 -1.36 1.47 -10.60
C THR A 11 -2.48 0.66 -9.95
N HIS A 12 -2.29 0.22 -8.71
CA HIS A 12 -3.21 -0.68 -8.01
C HIS A 12 -3.90 -0.05 -6.79
N LEU A 13 -3.97 1.28 -6.73
CA LEU A 13 -4.40 2.02 -5.53
C LEU A 13 -5.78 1.58 -5.06
N SER A 14 -6.76 1.47 -5.96
CA SER A 14 -8.12 1.05 -5.61
C SER A 14 -8.17 -0.32 -4.93
N LYS A 15 -7.33 -1.28 -5.37
CA LYS A 15 -7.24 -2.61 -4.77
C LYS A 15 -6.60 -2.57 -3.38
N LEU A 16 -5.59 -1.73 -3.20
CA LEU A 16 -4.91 -1.53 -1.92
C LEU A 16 -5.84 -0.88 -0.89
N ILE A 17 -6.67 0.08 -1.31
CA ILE A 17 -7.69 0.67 -0.46
C ILE A 17 -8.72 -0.39 -0.04
N GLY A 18 -9.18 -1.25 -0.96
CA GLY A 18 -10.08 -2.35 -0.62
C GLY A 18 -9.52 -3.25 0.49
N LYS A 19 -8.25 -3.66 0.36
CA LYS A 19 -7.54 -4.43 1.39
C LYS A 19 -7.48 -3.72 2.74
N ALA A 20 -7.20 -2.42 2.75
CA ALA A 20 -7.18 -1.62 3.97
C ALA A 20 -8.56 -1.54 4.63
N LEU A 21 -9.63 -1.36 3.83
CA LEU A 21 -11.01 -1.38 4.31
C LEU A 21 -11.43 -2.74 4.87
N ASP A 22 -10.90 -3.83 4.31
CA ASP A 22 -11.08 -5.20 4.82
C ASP A 22 -10.29 -5.46 6.13
N GLY A 23 -9.55 -4.46 6.63
CA GLY A 23 -8.77 -4.54 7.87
C GLY A 23 -7.33 -5.02 7.68
N GLU A 24 -6.85 -5.14 6.44
CA GLU A 24 -5.45 -5.48 6.17
C GLU A 24 -4.54 -4.27 6.31
N GLU A 25 -3.48 -4.36 7.11
CA GLU A 25 -2.46 -3.31 7.16
C GLU A 25 -1.70 -3.22 5.81
N VAL A 26 -1.79 -2.07 5.14
CA VAL A 26 -1.12 -1.84 3.84
C VAL A 26 -0.08 -0.73 3.96
N ILE A 27 1.19 -1.03 3.67
CA ILE A 27 2.28 -0.07 3.68
C ILE A 27 2.73 0.25 2.25
N ILE A 28 2.70 1.52 1.89
CA ILE A 28 3.28 2.02 0.65
C ILE A 28 4.66 2.62 0.98
N ALA A 29 5.68 2.11 0.32
CA ALA A 29 7.08 2.52 0.49
C ALA A 29 7.66 3.13 -0.78
N ASN A 30 8.64 4.02 -0.62
CA ASN A 30 9.52 4.43 -1.70
C ASN A 30 10.90 3.78 -1.48
N ARG A 31 11.24 2.84 -2.37
CA ARG A 31 12.40 1.96 -2.22
C ARG A 31 12.35 1.26 -0.85
N ALA A 32 13.37 1.44 0.00
CA ALA A 32 13.44 0.87 1.34
C ALA A 32 12.72 1.70 2.42
N LYS A 33 12.17 2.88 2.08
CA LYS A 33 11.60 3.79 3.08
C LYS A 33 10.07 3.72 3.06
N PRO A 34 9.41 3.28 4.16
CA PRO A 34 7.94 3.35 4.26
C PRO A 34 7.50 4.82 4.27
N LEU A 35 6.39 5.11 3.58
CA LEU A 35 5.86 6.48 3.43
C LEU A 35 4.43 6.62 3.97
N VAL A 36 3.56 5.66 3.65
CA VAL A 36 2.15 5.72 3.99
C VAL A 36 1.71 4.36 4.50
N ARG A 37 0.87 4.37 5.53
CA ARG A 37 0.14 3.20 6.01
C ARG A 37 -1.36 3.45 5.82
N LEU A 38 -2.04 2.50 5.21
CA LEU A 38 -3.48 2.44 5.04
C LEU A 38 -4.04 1.34 5.95
#